data_AF-A0A9E3DW65-F1
#
_entry.id   AF-A0A9E3DW65-F1
#
_cell.length_a   1.000
_cell.length_b   1.000
_cell.length_c   1.000
_cell.angle_alpha   90.00
_cell.angle_beta   90.00
_cell.angle_gamma   90.00
#
_symmetry.space_group_name_H-M   'P 1'
#
loop_
_entity.id
_entity.type
_entity.pdbx_description
1 polymer ?
#
loop_
_entity_poly.entity_id
_entity_poly.type
_entity_poly.pdbx_seq_one_letter_code
_entity_poly.pdbx_strand_id
1 'polypeptide(L)' 'MTASTETGQVTGTKDKNYNLIWFTEQCLENALRLESYVQDADRDGDREVAELFRKAQADSRKGAELAEQLLKNRL' A
#
# COMPACT_ATOMS: atom_id res chain seq x y z
N MET A 1 6.30 5.80 -18.03
CA MET A 1 6.55 6.04 -16.60
C MET A 1 5.72 7.25 -16.18
N THR A 2 4.55 7.04 -15.59
CA THR A 2 3.76 8.13 -15.00
C THR A 2 4.29 8.35 -13.59
N ALA A 3 5.16 9.35 -13.43
CA ALA A 3 5.49 9.87 -12.12
C ALA A 3 4.23 10.55 -11.56
N SER A 4 3.67 10.03 -10.48
CA SER A 4 2.66 10.74 -9.70
C SER A 4 3.37 11.90 -9.00
N THR A 5 3.53 13.01 -9.72
CA THR A 5 4.16 14.23 -9.20
C THR A 5 3.32 14.74 -8.04
N GLU A 6 3.95 14.90 -6.87
CA GLU A 6 3.36 15.59 -5.73
C GLU A 6 2.92 17.00 -6.18
N THR A 7 1.61 17.22 -6.31
CA THR A 7 1.03 18.46 -6.87
C THR A 7 1.34 19.71 -6.05
N GLY A 8 1.89 19.54 -4.84
CA GLY A 8 2.34 20.62 -3.96
C GLY A 8 3.45 21.48 -4.57
N GLN A 9 4.28 20.94 -5.47
CA GLN A 9 5.28 21.74 -6.18
C GLN A 9 4.67 22.71 -7.21
N VAL A 10 3.48 22.41 -7.74
CA VAL A 10 2.87 23.19 -8.84
C VAL A 10 2.06 24.38 -8.31
N THR A 11 1.39 24.22 -7.16
CA THR A 11 0.52 25.27 -6.58
C THR A 11 1.17 26.01 -5.40
N GLY A 12 2.30 25.54 -4.87
CA GLY A 12 2.94 26.07 -3.66
C GLY A 12 2.18 25.77 -2.36
N THR A 13 1.02 25.10 -2.44
CA THR A 13 0.24 24.68 -1.27
C THR A 13 0.66 23.27 -0.87
N LYS A 14 1.22 23.11 0.32
CA LYS A 14 1.58 21.78 0.86
C LYS A 14 0.33 20.94 1.09
N ASP A 15 0.40 19.66 0.73
CA ASP A 15 -0.62 18.70 1.13
C ASP A 15 -0.59 18.54 2.65
N LYS A 16 -1.70 18.88 3.31
CA LYS A 16 -1.86 18.75 4.77
C LYS A 16 -1.80 17.29 5.23
N ASN A 17 -2.12 16.37 4.33
CA ASN A 17 -2.14 14.94 4.58
C ASN A 17 -0.88 14.23 4.07
N TYR A 18 0.10 14.93 3.48
CA TYR A 18 1.38 14.37 3.05
C TYR A 18 1.24 13.07 2.22
N ASN A 19 0.26 13.01 1.31
CA ASN A 19 -0.06 11.83 0.50
C ASN A 19 -0.46 10.58 1.32
N LEU A 20 -0.85 10.73 2.59
CA LEU A 20 -1.29 9.60 3.43
C LEU A 20 -2.52 8.89 2.86
N ILE A 21 -3.44 9.62 2.20
CA ILE A 21 -4.61 9.01 1.55
C ILE A 21 -4.16 8.08 0.42
N TRP A 22 -3.33 8.58 -0.49
CA TRP A 22 -2.75 7.78 -1.56
C TRP A 22 -1.97 6.58 -1.04
N PHE A 23 -1.12 6.78 -0.03
CA PHE A 23 -0.35 5.70 0.58
C PHE A 23 -1.26 4.62 1.18
N THR A 24 -2.32 5.02 1.90
CA THR A 24 -3.29 4.08 2.48
C THR A 24 -3.97 3.27 1.39
N GLU A 25 -4.42 3.92 0.32
CA GLU A 25 -5.03 3.26 -0.84
C GLU A 25 -4.06 2.25 -1.47
N GLN A 26 -2.82 2.63 -1.74
CA GLN A 26 -1.83 1.73 -2.32
C GLN A 26 -1.52 0.52 -1.44
N CYS A 27 -1.46 0.70 -0.11
CA CYS A 27 -1.31 -0.41 0.83
C CYS A 27 -2.50 -1.38 0.77
N LEU A 28 -3.73 -0.88 0.73
CA LEU A 28 -4.94 -1.70 0.66
C LEU A 28 -5.06 -2.45 -0.67
N GLU A 29 -4.83 -1.76 -1.79
CA GLU A 29 -4.83 -2.36 -3.13
C GLU A 29 -3.77 -3.46 -3.25
N ASN A 30 -2.57 -3.21 -2.72
CA ASN A 30 -1.49 -4.20 -2.75
C ASN A 30 -1.80 -5.41 -1.89
N ALA A 31 -2.35 -5.21 -0.68
CA ALA A 31 -2.74 -6.32 0.20
C ALA A 31 -3.78 -7.24 -0.46
N LEU A 32 -4.74 -6.68 -1.19
CA LEU A 32 -5.74 -7.45 -1.96
C LEU A 32 -5.10 -8.18 -3.14
N ARG A 33 -4.25 -7.50 -3.91
CA ARG A 33 -3.56 -8.10 -5.07
C ARG A 33 -2.67 -9.28 -4.67
N LEU A 34 -1.92 -9.13 -3.58
CA LEU A 34 -1.02 -10.18 -3.07
C LEU A 34 -1.77 -11.44 -2.65
N GLU A 35 -3.06 -11.35 -2.29
CA GLU A 35 -3.86 -12.55 -1.98
C GLU A 35 -3.99 -13.48 -3.19
N SER A 36 -4.21 -12.93 -4.39
CA SER A 36 -4.25 -13.72 -5.62
C SER A 36 -2.90 -14.35 -5.93
N TYR A 37 -1.81 -13.60 -5.71
CA TYR A 37 -0.46 -14.10 -5.98
C TYR A 37 -0.04 -15.21 -5.00
N VAL A 38 -0.46 -15.12 -3.73
CA VAL A 38 -0.29 -16.22 -2.76
C VAL A 38 -1.01 -17.47 -3.24
N GLN A 39 -2.26 -17.34 -3.69
CA GLN A 39 -3.05 -18.48 -4.18
C GLN A 39 -2.44 -19.13 -5.42
N ASP A 40 -1.91 -18.34 -6.35
CA ASP A 40 -1.25 -18.86 -7.54
C ASP A 40 0.06 -19.59 -7.17
N ALA A 41 0.89 -19.00 -6.30
CA ALA A 41 2.11 -19.65 -5.83
C ALA A 41 1.84 -20.94 -5.04
N ASP A 42 0.81 -20.96 -4.19
CA ASP A 42 0.37 -22.16 -3.47
C ASP A 42 -0.11 -23.26 -4.44
N ARG A 43 -0.81 -22.90 -5.53
CA ARG A 43 -1.28 -23.85 -6.56
C ARG A 43 -0.11 -24.46 -7.33
N ASP A 44 0.91 -23.67 -7.62
CA ASP A 44 2.10 -24.09 -8.35
C ASP A 44 3.12 -24.82 -7.45
N GLY A 45 2.89 -24.83 -6.13
CA GLY A 45 3.76 -25.46 -5.14
C GLY A 45 5.02 -24.66 -4.80
N ASP A 46 5.10 -23.40 -5.23
CA ASP A 46 6.22 -22.50 -4.95
C ASP A 46 6.07 -21.86 -3.55
N ARG A 47 6.58 -22.58 -2.55
CA ARG A 47 6.47 -22.18 -1.14
C ARG A 47 7.26 -20.91 -0.81
N GLU A 48 8.41 -20.71 -1.45
CA GLU A 48 9.26 -19.56 -1.18
C GLU A 48 8.58 -18.26 -1.63
N VAL A 49 7.99 -18.28 -2.83
CA VAL A 49 7.23 -17.13 -3.36
C VAL A 49 5.94 -16.92 -2.57
N ALA A 50 5.22 -17.98 -2.19
CA ALA A 50 4.03 -17.87 -1.37
C ALA A 50 4.32 -17.21 -0.01
N GLU A 51 5.40 -17.61 0.67
CA GLU A 51 5.81 -17.01 1.95
C GLU A 51 6.23 -15.54 1.81
N LEU A 52 6.95 -15.20 0.73
CA LEU A 52 7.31 -13.82 0.41
C LEU A 52 6.04 -12.95 0.27
N PHE A 53 5.06 -13.39 -0.53
CA PHE A 53 3.83 -12.63 -0.74
C PHE A 53 2.96 -12.53 0.51
N ARG A 54 2.89 -13.58 1.34
CA ARG A 54 2.20 -13.52 2.64
C ARG A 54 2.81 -12.48 3.56
N LYS A 55 4.15 -12.41 3.63
CA LYS A 55 4.85 -11.39 4.42
C LYS A 55 4.59 -9.99 3.88
N ALA A 56 4.72 -9.79 2.57
CA ALA A 56 4.43 -8.50 1.93
C ALA A 56 2.97 -8.06 2.10
N GLN A 57 2.02 -9.00 2.13
CA GLN A 57 0.61 -8.73 2.39
C GLN A 57 0.41 -8.25 3.83
N ALA A 58 1.03 -8.91 4.81
CA ALA A 58 0.95 -8.50 6.21
C ALA A 58 1.55 -7.10 6.43
N ASP A 59 2.69 -6.81 5.81
CA ASP A 59 3.34 -5.50 5.87
C ASP A 59 2.47 -4.42 5.21
N SER A 60 1.79 -4.73 4.10
CA SER A 60 0.86 -3.81 3.43
C SER A 60 -0.35 -3.50 4.31
N ARG A 61 -0.96 -4.50 4.97
CA ARG A 61 -2.06 -4.29 5.92
C ARG A 61 -1.65 -3.40 7.09
N LYS A 62 -0.48 -3.70 7.69
CA LYS A 62 0.09 -2.89 8.77
C LYS A 62 0.35 -1.45 8.33
N GLY A 63 0.86 -1.24 7.10
CA GLY A 63 1.06 0.08 6.52
C GLY A 63 -0.24 0.88 6.42
N ALA A 64 -1.31 0.24 5.91
CA ALA A 64 -2.63 0.86 5.81
C ALA A 64 -3.20 1.25 7.19
N GLU A 65 -3.10 0.37 8.19
CA GLU A 65 -3.59 0.62 9.54
C GLU A 65 -2.89 1.83 10.20
N LEU A 66 -1.57 1.90 10.08
CA LEU A 66 -0.79 3.03 10.62
C LEU A 66 -1.15 4.34 9.92
N ALA A 67 -1.34 4.30 8.59
CA ALA A 67 -1.72 5.48 7.82
C ALA A 67 -3.14 5.94 8.14
N GLU A 68 -4.08 5.02 8.33
CA GLU A 68 -5.45 5.31 8.78
C GLU A 68 -5.47 6.00 10.15
N GLN A 69 -4.66 5.53 11.10
CA GLN A 69 -4.51 6.17 12.41
C GLN A 69 -4.00 7.61 12.29
N LEU A 70 -3.02 7.84 11.41
CA LEU A 70 -2.51 9.19 11.15
C LEU A 70 -3.55 10.09 10.50
N LEU A 71 -4.35 9.57 9.57
CA LEU A 71 -5.43 10.31 8.91
C LEU A 71 -6.53 10.68 9.91
N LYS A 72 -6.95 9.77 10.79
CA LYS A 72 -7.95 10.04 11.85
C LYS A 72 -7.55 11.17 12.78
N ASN A 73 -6.25 11.35 13.04
CA ASN A 73 -5.76 12.42 13.89
C ASN A 73 -5.62 13.77 13.16
N ARG A 74 -5.78 13.79 11.83
CA ARG A 74 -5.54 14.96 10.96
C ARG A 74 -6.81 15.50 10.31
N LEU A 75 -7.89 14.72 10.28
CA LEU A 75 -9.21 15.05 9.73
C LEU A 75 -10.21 15.34 10.86
#